data_AF-A0A662L8W7-F1
#
_entry.id   AF-A0A662L8W7-F1
#
_cell.length_a   1.000
_cell.length_b   1.000
_cell.length_c   1.000
_cell.angle_alpha   90.00
_cell.angle_beta   90.00
_cell.angle_gamma   90.00
#
_symmetry.space_group_name_H-M   'P 1'
#
loop_
_entity.id
_entity.type
_entity.pdbx_description
1 polymer ?
#
loop_
_entity_poly.entity_id
_entity_poly.type
_entity_poly.pdbx_seq_one_letter_code
_entity_poly.pdbx_strand_id
1 'polypeptide(L)'
;MKFDLECSITLSKEAENLQEELNKFLKDMAGEEARGEIRGDKLHLRVVSTKKRSHQIVLFLYKRLAMLFGKNRIGLRDIHLDRYDIEIELDKEPIKEIEVPYAKVEFDGKKAKILIENKGEEFLWENYVDRIIRLIREKVERQYYEGKKEYWQLIWQSEEKKEAWNKDPSEEMQKRGWIKLMGKGKWFFFPPAASIMRAMEKIAIEEVVKPLGFKEIIQPMHVSFETWIKTGHLEGMPGEIYYICEPKSREIEEWEKFVDLLKIKRKVDEAELMKNLKPPKEGVCYAQCPNIYASLAGKTIAEDSLPLLIFDRSTPSDRYEAGGKHGIERVDEFHRIEIVYIGTKEQLAEIREKLIERYRYVFDDILDLEWRMAKVTPFYLQQAGIVGKEEDELKGTIDFEAWLPYRGDRSKEWLEIQNVSIVGEKYVKAFNIKAQRSQLWSGCSGIGLERWMVAFLAQKGLETENWPKAFKKYLPELPEMPKFL
;
A
#
# COMPACT_ATOMS: atom_id res chain seq x y z
N MET A 1 -4.20 -8.87 -31.78
CA MET A 1 -2.95 -9.15 -31.03
C MET A 1 -2.19 -10.25 -31.74
N LYS A 2 -0.86 -10.22 -31.73
CA LYS A 2 0.02 -11.25 -32.30
C LYS A 2 1.14 -11.55 -31.32
N PHE A 3 1.49 -12.81 -31.16
CA PHE A 3 2.55 -13.30 -30.28
C PHE A 3 3.46 -14.21 -31.12
N ASP A 4 4.73 -13.88 -31.25
CA ASP A 4 5.74 -14.63 -32.02
C ASP A 4 6.93 -14.90 -31.11
N LEU A 5 6.99 -16.12 -30.57
CA LEU A 5 7.98 -16.53 -29.56
C LEU A 5 8.94 -17.54 -30.17
N GLU A 6 10.23 -17.25 -30.07
CA GLU A 6 11.33 -18.16 -30.32
C GLU A 6 11.99 -18.52 -28.98
N CYS A 7 12.11 -19.82 -28.72
CA CYS A 7 12.74 -20.34 -27.51
C CYS A 7 13.59 -21.58 -27.81
N SER A 8 14.63 -21.77 -26.99
CA SER A 8 15.54 -22.90 -27.09
C SER A 8 15.42 -23.77 -25.85
N ILE A 9 15.31 -25.08 -26.03
CA ILE A 9 15.27 -26.07 -24.95
C ILE A 9 16.53 -26.93 -25.02
N THR A 10 17.26 -26.98 -23.91
CA THR A 10 18.45 -27.84 -23.78
C THR A 10 18.01 -29.28 -23.52
N LEU A 11 18.54 -30.21 -24.31
CA LEU A 11 18.31 -31.65 -24.20
C LEU A 11 19.50 -32.30 -23.47
N SER A 12 19.29 -33.46 -22.86
CA SER A 12 20.36 -34.18 -22.16
C SER A 12 21.40 -34.82 -23.09
N LYS A 13 21.07 -34.97 -24.38
CA LYS A 13 21.85 -35.62 -25.44
C LYS A 13 21.41 -35.08 -26.79
N GLU A 14 22.22 -35.30 -27.82
CA GLU A 14 21.85 -35.02 -29.21
C GLU A 14 20.62 -35.84 -29.63
N ALA A 15 19.73 -35.21 -30.42
CA ALA A 15 18.42 -35.78 -30.72
C ALA A 15 17.95 -35.53 -32.17
N GLU A 16 18.86 -35.23 -33.08
CA GLU A 16 18.54 -34.89 -34.47
C GLU A 16 17.77 -36.00 -35.20
N ASN A 17 17.98 -37.26 -34.79
CA ASN A 17 17.24 -38.42 -35.28
C ASN A 17 15.73 -38.38 -34.98
N LEU A 18 15.27 -37.49 -34.10
CA LEU A 18 13.87 -37.31 -33.73
C LEU A 18 13.17 -36.16 -34.48
N GLN A 19 13.82 -35.52 -35.45
CA GLN A 19 13.28 -34.36 -36.16
C GLN A 19 11.94 -34.64 -36.86
N GLU A 20 11.78 -35.80 -37.51
CA GLU A 20 10.51 -36.17 -38.16
C GLU A 20 9.39 -36.41 -37.15
N GLU A 21 9.71 -37.07 -36.03
CA GLU A 21 8.75 -37.34 -34.96
C GLU A 21 8.31 -36.04 -34.29
N LEU A 22 9.25 -35.11 -34.05
CA LEU A 22 8.97 -33.76 -33.56
C LEU A 22 8.03 -33.00 -34.51
N ASN A 23 8.31 -33.00 -35.81
CA ASN A 23 7.48 -32.30 -36.80
C ASN A 23 6.04 -32.82 -36.81
N LYS A 24 5.86 -34.14 -36.77
CA LYS A 24 4.54 -34.77 -36.68
C LYS A 24 3.85 -34.39 -35.37
N PHE A 25 4.57 -34.49 -34.25
CA PHE A 25 4.06 -34.14 -32.93
C PHE A 25 3.58 -32.68 -32.85
N LEU A 26 4.37 -31.73 -33.34
CA LEU A 26 4.01 -30.30 -33.32
C LEU A 26 2.80 -30.01 -34.20
N LYS A 27 2.72 -30.63 -35.39
CA LYS A 27 1.56 -30.52 -36.28
C LYS A 27 0.29 -31.05 -35.62
N ASP A 28 0.38 -32.18 -34.91
CA ASP A 28 -0.78 -32.78 -34.23
C ASP A 28 -1.23 -31.95 -33.00
N MET A 29 -0.30 -31.31 -32.29
CA MET A 29 -0.59 -30.60 -31.04
C MET A 29 -0.92 -29.11 -31.20
N ALA A 30 -0.30 -28.44 -32.18
CA ALA A 30 -0.36 -26.99 -32.37
C ALA A 30 -0.57 -26.58 -33.84
N GLY A 31 -0.75 -27.53 -34.75
CA GLY A 31 -0.99 -27.24 -36.17
C GLY A 31 0.14 -26.44 -36.79
N GLU A 32 -0.20 -25.32 -37.43
CA GLU A 32 0.77 -24.42 -38.06
C GLU A 32 1.34 -23.36 -37.10
N GLU A 33 0.82 -23.28 -35.88
CA GLU A 33 1.23 -22.27 -34.89
C GLU A 33 2.62 -22.55 -34.32
N ALA A 34 3.11 -23.80 -34.36
CA ALA A 34 4.40 -24.18 -33.81
C ALA A 34 5.29 -24.86 -34.85
N ARG A 35 6.57 -24.49 -34.87
CA ARG A 35 7.63 -25.13 -35.65
C ARG A 35 8.82 -25.41 -34.75
N GLY A 36 9.54 -26.49 -35.04
CA GLY A 36 10.67 -26.90 -34.23
C GLY A 36 11.81 -27.46 -35.06
N GLU A 37 13.04 -27.20 -34.62
CA GLU A 37 14.26 -27.69 -35.23
C GLU A 37 15.21 -28.15 -34.13
N ILE A 38 15.76 -29.35 -34.28
CA ILE A 38 16.76 -29.91 -33.37
C ILE A 38 18.14 -29.69 -34.01
N ARG A 39 19.05 -29.07 -33.26
CA ARG A 39 20.46 -28.87 -33.65
C ARG A 39 21.33 -29.37 -32.50
N GLY A 40 22.01 -30.50 -32.71
CA GLY A 40 22.75 -31.19 -31.66
C GLY A 40 21.86 -31.48 -30.44
N ASP A 41 22.24 -30.92 -29.28
CA ASP A 41 21.55 -31.05 -27.99
C ASP A 41 20.52 -29.93 -27.72
N LYS A 42 20.16 -29.12 -28.72
CA LYS A 42 19.16 -28.05 -28.56
C LYS A 42 17.96 -28.24 -29.46
N LEU A 43 16.78 -28.05 -28.87
CA LEU A 43 15.52 -27.92 -29.59
C LEU A 43 15.14 -26.43 -29.67
N HIS A 44 15.19 -25.87 -30.87
CA HIS A 44 14.68 -24.54 -31.16
C HIS A 44 13.19 -24.64 -31.52
N LEU A 45 12.34 -23.89 -30.84
CA LEU A 45 10.91 -23.81 -31.10
C LEU A 45 10.53 -22.38 -31.45
N ARG A 46 9.71 -22.24 -32.49
CA ARG A 46 9.03 -20.98 -32.81
C ARG A 46 7.53 -21.19 -32.74
N VAL A 47 6.85 -20.34 -31.98
CA VAL A 47 5.40 -20.39 -31.78
C VAL A 47 4.78 -19.03 -32.11
N VAL A 48 3.95 -19.01 -33.15
CA VAL A 48 3.22 -17.82 -33.60
C VAL A 48 1.73 -18.03 -33.37
N SER A 49 1.10 -17.14 -32.61
CA SER A 49 -0.33 -17.21 -32.33
C SER A 49 -0.96 -15.81 -32.28
N THR A 50 -2.20 -15.71 -32.76
CA THR A 50 -3.05 -14.51 -32.67
C THR A 50 -4.21 -14.68 -31.69
N LYS A 51 -4.44 -15.90 -31.20
CA LYS A 51 -5.57 -16.24 -30.32
C LYS A 51 -5.14 -16.41 -28.86
N LYS A 52 -4.07 -17.17 -28.63
CA LYS A 52 -3.48 -17.43 -27.31
C LYS A 52 -2.09 -16.83 -27.22
N ARG A 53 -1.59 -16.63 -26.01
CA ARG A 53 -0.22 -16.17 -25.80
C ARG A 53 0.75 -17.30 -26.13
N SER A 54 1.73 -17.06 -27.00
CA SER A 54 2.69 -18.10 -27.43
C SER A 54 3.43 -18.75 -26.28
N HIS A 55 3.79 -18.03 -25.21
CA HIS A 55 4.43 -18.64 -24.03
C HIS A 55 3.53 -19.68 -23.34
N GLN A 56 2.20 -19.50 -23.32
CA GLN A 56 1.27 -20.51 -22.78
C GLN A 56 1.25 -21.78 -23.64
N ILE A 57 1.34 -21.62 -24.96
CA ILE A 57 1.43 -22.75 -25.90
C ILE A 57 2.78 -23.46 -25.70
N VAL A 58 3.88 -22.73 -25.58
CA VAL A 58 5.21 -23.30 -25.29
C VAL A 58 5.21 -24.10 -23.99
N LEU A 59 4.65 -23.57 -22.89
CA LEU A 59 4.57 -24.31 -21.62
C LEU A 59 3.72 -25.58 -21.74
N PHE A 60 2.63 -25.53 -22.51
CA PHE A 60 1.82 -26.71 -22.82
C PHE A 60 2.59 -27.75 -23.63
N LEU A 61 3.33 -27.31 -24.65
CA LEU A 61 4.16 -28.18 -25.49
C LEU A 61 5.32 -28.77 -24.67
N TYR A 62 6.01 -27.98 -23.85
CA TYR A 62 7.15 -28.41 -23.03
C TYR A 62 6.82 -29.66 -22.19
N LYS A 63 5.67 -29.66 -21.50
CA LYS A 63 5.22 -30.81 -20.69
C LYS A 63 5.02 -32.08 -21.53
N ARG A 64 4.59 -31.94 -22.78
CA ARG A 64 4.32 -33.07 -23.68
C ARG A 64 5.56 -33.51 -24.44
N LEU A 65 6.43 -32.58 -24.82
CA LEU A 65 7.75 -32.85 -25.37
C LEU A 65 8.58 -33.65 -24.36
N ALA A 66 8.51 -33.33 -23.07
CA ALA A 66 9.15 -34.13 -22.03
C ALA A 66 8.74 -35.61 -22.07
N MET A 67 7.48 -35.92 -22.38
CA MET A 67 7.03 -37.31 -22.56
C MET A 67 7.53 -37.93 -23.87
N LEU A 68 7.56 -37.17 -24.96
CA LEU A 68 8.05 -37.62 -26.27
C LEU A 68 9.54 -37.99 -26.21
N PHE A 69 10.38 -37.06 -25.78
CA PHE A 69 11.82 -37.25 -25.65
C PHE A 69 12.16 -38.28 -24.55
N GLY A 70 11.33 -38.35 -23.50
CA GLY A 70 11.46 -39.34 -22.43
C GLY A 70 11.37 -40.79 -22.92
N LYS A 71 10.54 -41.09 -23.94
CA LYS A 71 10.49 -42.44 -24.56
C LYS A 71 11.84 -42.86 -25.16
N ASN A 72 12.61 -41.88 -25.62
CA ASN A 72 13.95 -42.04 -26.20
C ASN A 72 15.07 -41.85 -25.16
N ARG A 73 14.74 -41.80 -23.86
CA ARG A 73 15.68 -41.56 -22.74
C ARG A 73 16.46 -40.24 -22.88
N ILE A 74 15.81 -39.21 -23.42
CA ILE A 74 16.33 -37.84 -23.54
C ILE A 74 15.51 -36.95 -22.61
N GLY A 75 16.18 -36.28 -21.67
CA GLY A 75 15.57 -35.32 -20.76
C GLY A 75 15.62 -33.90 -21.31
N LEU A 76 14.59 -33.10 -21.00
CA LEU A 76 14.62 -31.64 -21.18
C LEU A 76 15.22 -31.04 -19.90
N ARG A 77 16.18 -30.12 -20.06
CA ARG A 77 16.85 -29.44 -18.95
C ARG A 77 16.28 -28.03 -18.81
N ASP A 78 16.88 -27.07 -19.50
CA ASP A 78 16.53 -25.66 -19.38
C ASP A 78 15.74 -25.19 -20.60
N ILE A 79 14.85 -24.22 -20.39
CA ILE A 79 14.19 -23.48 -21.46
C ILE A 79 14.65 -22.03 -21.44
N HIS A 80 15.02 -21.50 -22.60
CA HIS A 80 15.49 -20.12 -22.77
C HIS A 80 14.58 -19.38 -23.75
N LEU A 81 14.16 -18.17 -23.40
CA LEU A 81 13.47 -17.26 -24.31
C LEU A 81 14.53 -16.53 -25.13
N ASP A 82 14.64 -16.87 -26.41
CA ASP A 82 15.59 -16.24 -27.33
C ASP A 82 15.06 -14.88 -27.78
N ARG A 83 13.83 -14.88 -28.29
CA ARG A 83 13.17 -13.69 -28.83
C ARG A 83 11.65 -13.81 -28.70
N TYR A 84 10.98 -12.74 -28.29
CA TYR A 84 9.52 -12.68 -28.23
C TYR A 84 9.02 -11.34 -28.76
N ASP A 85 8.48 -11.35 -29.98
CA ASP A 85 7.78 -10.20 -30.56
C ASP A 85 6.27 -10.29 -30.25
N ILE A 86 5.75 -9.25 -29.62
CA ILE A 86 4.34 -9.17 -29.21
C ILE A 86 3.74 -7.90 -29.77
N GLU A 87 2.63 -8.03 -30.51
CA GLU A 87 1.82 -6.91 -30.98
C GLU A 87 0.49 -6.88 -30.23
N ILE A 88 0.23 -5.80 -29.51
CA ILE A 88 -1.04 -5.58 -28.79
C ILE A 88 -1.69 -4.29 -29.23
N GLU A 89 -3.01 -4.24 -29.13
CA GLU A 89 -3.79 -3.02 -29.32
C GLU A 89 -4.13 -2.42 -27.97
N LEU A 90 -3.85 -1.13 -27.81
CA LEU A 90 -4.11 -0.34 -26.61
C LEU A 90 -5.43 0.43 -26.76
N ASP A 91 -6.06 0.74 -25.64
CA ASP A 91 -7.32 1.50 -25.63
C ASP A 91 -7.10 2.95 -26.08
N LYS A 92 -5.91 3.49 -25.75
CA LYS A 92 -5.46 4.84 -26.09
C LYS A 92 -4.04 4.82 -26.67
N GLU A 93 -3.71 5.87 -27.42
CA GLU A 93 -2.40 6.06 -28.04
C GLU A 93 -1.41 6.67 -27.02
N PRO A 94 -0.14 6.27 -26.94
CA PRO A 94 0.79 6.96 -26.05
C PRO A 94 0.96 8.44 -26.45
N ILE A 95 0.85 9.34 -25.47
CA ILE A 95 1.18 10.76 -25.62
C ILE A 95 2.70 10.96 -25.62
N LYS A 96 3.43 10.13 -24.87
CA LYS A 96 4.89 10.15 -24.71
C LYS A 96 5.46 8.73 -24.78
N GLU A 97 6.72 8.62 -25.18
CA GLU A 97 7.46 7.36 -25.09
C GLU A 97 7.48 6.81 -23.65
N ILE A 98 7.51 5.48 -23.53
CA ILE A 98 7.63 4.81 -22.24
C ILE A 98 8.80 3.83 -22.26
N GLU A 99 9.52 3.77 -21.15
CA GLU A 99 10.53 2.76 -20.91
C GLU A 99 9.96 1.65 -20.02
N VAL A 100 10.25 0.39 -20.35
CA VAL A 100 9.81 -0.77 -19.57
C VAL A 100 11.00 -1.71 -19.36
N PRO A 101 11.31 -2.11 -18.11
CA PRO A 101 12.37 -3.07 -17.87
C PRO A 101 12.16 -4.36 -18.67
N TYR A 102 13.26 -4.91 -19.17
CA TYR A 102 13.31 -6.20 -19.89
C TYR A 102 12.64 -6.24 -21.27
N ALA A 103 12.04 -5.15 -21.73
CA ALA A 103 11.36 -5.10 -23.03
C ALA A 103 11.65 -3.80 -23.78
N LYS A 104 11.90 -3.89 -25.08
CA LYS A 104 11.84 -2.73 -25.98
C LYS A 104 10.40 -2.55 -26.42
N VAL A 105 9.90 -1.31 -26.42
CA VAL A 105 8.51 -1.01 -26.79
C VAL A 105 8.51 0.09 -27.85
N GLU A 106 7.85 -0.19 -28.97
CA GLU A 106 7.61 0.75 -30.05
C GLU A 106 6.11 0.91 -30.27
N PHE A 107 5.69 2.11 -30.68
CA PHE A 107 4.28 2.43 -30.89
C PHE A 107 4.02 2.89 -32.32
N ASP A 108 2.89 2.43 -32.86
CA ASP A 108 2.33 2.87 -34.14
C ASP A 108 0.85 3.15 -33.92
N GLY A 109 0.53 4.40 -33.59
CA GLY A 109 -0.76 4.80 -33.06
C GLY A 109 -1.12 4.00 -31.80
N LYS A 110 -2.26 3.31 -31.82
CA LYS A 110 -2.72 2.46 -30.71
C LYS A 110 -2.06 1.08 -30.64
N LYS A 111 -1.21 0.72 -31.62
CA LYS A 111 -0.51 -0.56 -31.63
C LYS A 111 0.80 -0.44 -30.88
N ALA A 112 1.02 -1.33 -29.91
CA ALA A 112 2.29 -1.47 -29.22
C ALA A 112 2.99 -2.75 -29.69
N LYS A 113 4.22 -2.61 -30.17
CA LYS A 113 5.15 -3.70 -30.49
C LYS A 113 6.14 -3.83 -29.35
N ILE A 114 6.20 -5.02 -28.76
CA ILE A 114 7.00 -5.32 -27.57
C ILE A 114 7.99 -6.41 -27.96
N LEU A 115 9.26 -6.18 -27.72
CA LEU A 115 10.35 -7.11 -28.00
C LEU A 115 11.06 -7.48 -26.69
N ILE A 116 11.06 -8.77 -26.36
CA ILE A 116 11.81 -9.35 -25.24
C ILE A 116 12.87 -10.28 -25.82
N GLU A 117 14.13 -10.13 -25.41
CA GLU A 117 15.26 -10.88 -25.96
C GLU A 117 16.13 -11.46 -24.83
N ASN A 118 16.64 -12.67 -25.05
CA ASN A 118 17.62 -13.35 -24.21
C ASN A 118 17.25 -13.37 -22.72
N LYS A 119 16.18 -14.09 -22.38
CA LYS A 119 15.65 -14.20 -21.02
C LYS A 119 15.53 -15.65 -20.54
N GLY A 120 15.64 -15.83 -19.23
CA GLY A 120 15.51 -17.15 -18.61
C GLY A 120 14.07 -17.64 -18.59
N GLU A 121 13.90 -18.86 -18.07
CA GLU A 121 12.61 -19.54 -18.03
C GLU A 121 11.56 -18.82 -17.18
N GLU A 122 11.98 -17.97 -16.24
CA GLU A 122 11.10 -17.19 -15.37
C GLU A 122 10.14 -16.29 -16.19
N PHE A 123 10.55 -15.85 -17.38
CA PHE A 123 9.68 -15.06 -18.25
C PHE A 123 8.49 -15.87 -18.79
N LEU A 124 8.67 -17.18 -18.92
CA LEU A 124 7.64 -18.09 -19.39
C LEU A 124 6.79 -18.58 -18.20
N TRP A 125 7.44 -19.02 -17.11
CA TRP A 125 6.77 -19.67 -15.97
C TRP A 125 6.15 -18.70 -14.95
N GLU A 126 6.79 -17.56 -14.68
CA GLU A 126 6.36 -16.62 -13.63
C GLU A 126 5.48 -15.48 -14.15
N ASN A 127 4.89 -15.63 -15.34
CA ASN A 127 3.92 -14.68 -15.88
C ASN A 127 4.49 -13.26 -16.09
N TYR A 128 5.81 -13.10 -16.27
CA TYR A 128 6.44 -11.78 -16.43
C TYR A 128 5.98 -11.08 -17.70
N VAL A 129 5.81 -11.81 -18.81
CA VAL A 129 5.32 -11.27 -20.09
C VAL A 129 3.97 -10.57 -19.90
N ASP A 130 3.06 -11.19 -19.17
CA ASP A 130 1.72 -10.65 -18.96
C ASP A 130 1.71 -9.45 -18.01
N ARG A 131 2.62 -9.45 -17.02
CA ARG A 131 2.85 -8.29 -16.16
C ARG A 131 3.45 -7.12 -16.93
N ILE A 132 4.37 -7.36 -17.88
CA ILE A 132 4.93 -6.33 -18.78
C ILE A 132 3.82 -5.72 -19.65
N ILE A 133 2.99 -6.55 -20.29
CA ILE A 133 1.85 -6.07 -21.10
C ILE A 133 0.92 -5.20 -20.26
N ARG A 134 0.60 -5.62 -19.04
CA ARG A 134 -0.25 -4.85 -18.12
C ARG A 134 0.40 -3.52 -17.73
N LEU A 135 1.69 -3.52 -17.40
CA LEU A 135 2.44 -2.32 -17.06
C LEU A 135 2.48 -1.31 -18.22
N ILE A 136 2.60 -1.79 -19.46
CA ILE A 136 2.53 -0.92 -20.65
C ILE A 136 1.17 -0.24 -20.75
N ARG A 137 0.07 -1.01 -20.64
CA ARG A 137 -1.30 -0.45 -20.65
C ARG A 137 -1.47 0.60 -19.57
N GLU A 138 -1.05 0.27 -18.36
CA GLU A 138 -1.13 1.16 -17.20
C GLU A 138 -0.33 2.45 -17.41
N LYS A 139 0.93 2.36 -17.89
CA LYS A 139 1.75 3.54 -18.18
C LYS A 139 1.12 4.44 -19.22
N VAL A 140 0.56 3.88 -20.29
CA VAL A 140 -0.13 4.65 -21.34
C VAL A 140 -1.40 5.30 -20.79
N GLU A 141 -2.21 4.56 -20.03
CA GLU A 141 -3.42 5.11 -19.42
C GLU A 141 -3.11 6.27 -18.47
N ARG A 142 -2.06 6.14 -17.65
CA ARG A 142 -1.59 7.20 -16.74
C ARG A 142 -1.21 8.50 -17.46
N GLN A 143 -0.76 8.45 -18.72
CA GLN A 143 -0.43 9.67 -19.47
C GLN A 143 -1.64 10.55 -19.78
N TYR A 144 -2.82 9.93 -19.92
CA TYR A 144 -4.09 10.63 -20.12
C TYR A 144 -4.75 11.06 -18.83
N TYR A 145 -4.19 10.63 -17.70
CA TYR A 145 -4.64 11.09 -16.42
C TYR A 145 -3.96 12.45 -16.15
N GLU A 146 -4.60 13.51 -16.65
CA GLU A 146 -4.30 14.88 -16.24
C GLU A 146 -4.70 15.01 -14.78
N GLY A 147 -3.82 14.53 -13.88
CA GLY A 147 -4.01 14.43 -12.43
C GLY A 147 -5.19 15.23 -11.95
N LYS A 148 -6.39 14.63 -12.04
CA LYS A 148 -7.59 15.35 -11.59
C LYS A 148 -7.29 15.61 -10.13
N LYS A 149 -7.23 16.89 -9.76
CA LYS A 149 -7.28 17.37 -8.37
C LYS A 149 -8.04 16.33 -7.58
N GLU A 150 -7.44 15.80 -6.52
CA GLU A 150 -7.97 14.75 -5.66
C GLU A 150 -9.50 14.77 -5.76
N TYR A 151 -10.09 13.69 -6.31
CA TYR A 151 -11.54 13.67 -6.45
C TYR A 151 -12.12 13.99 -5.08
N TRP A 152 -12.90 15.06 -5.01
CA TRP A 152 -13.41 15.60 -3.76
C TRP A 152 -14.83 16.05 -3.99
N GLN A 153 -15.77 15.48 -3.24
CA GLN A 153 -17.18 15.82 -3.32
C GLN A 153 -17.73 15.98 -1.92
N LEU A 154 -18.16 17.19 -1.57
CA LEU A 154 -18.83 17.47 -0.31
C LEU A 154 -20.08 16.60 -0.15
N ILE A 155 -20.18 15.92 0.99
CA ILE A 155 -21.33 15.10 1.39
C ILE A 155 -22.20 15.88 2.39
N TRP A 156 -21.54 16.49 3.39
CA TRP A 156 -22.20 17.15 4.51
C TRP A 156 -21.24 18.14 5.17
N GLN A 157 -21.77 19.19 5.79
CA GLN A 157 -20.98 20.18 6.54
C GLN A 157 -21.76 20.66 7.77
N SER A 158 -21.06 20.90 8.89
CA SER A 158 -21.64 21.47 10.10
C SER A 158 -22.06 22.93 9.90
N GLU A 159 -22.84 23.47 10.82
CA GLU A 159 -23.03 24.92 10.90
C GLU A 159 -21.69 25.62 11.18
N GLU A 160 -21.58 26.84 10.67
CA GLU A 160 -20.44 27.73 10.93
C GLU A 160 -20.42 28.12 12.42
N LYS A 161 -19.28 27.92 13.07
CA LYS A 161 -19.10 28.26 14.49
C LYS A 161 -18.33 29.56 14.63
N LYS A 162 -18.63 30.31 15.69
CA LYS A 162 -17.89 31.53 15.99
C LYS A 162 -16.44 31.17 16.32
N GLU A 163 -15.51 31.84 15.66
CA GLU A 163 -14.08 31.72 15.94
C GLU A 163 -13.80 32.11 17.40
N ALA A 164 -13.23 31.18 18.17
CA ALA A 164 -12.78 31.45 19.54
C ALA A 164 -11.29 31.85 19.60
N TRP A 165 -10.49 31.42 18.62
CA TRP A 165 -9.04 31.62 18.53
C TRP A 165 -8.55 31.32 17.08
N ASN A 166 -7.53 32.05 16.59
CA ASN A 166 -6.82 31.92 15.29
C ASN A 166 -5.28 31.75 15.26
N LYS A 167 -4.62 31.27 16.31
CA LYS A 167 -3.16 30.99 16.31
C LYS A 167 -2.89 29.52 16.05
N ASP A 168 -1.73 29.21 15.50
CA ASP A 168 -1.28 27.84 15.29
C ASP A 168 -1.05 27.12 16.64
N PRO A 169 -1.78 26.03 16.94
CA PRO A 169 -1.61 25.30 18.18
C PRO A 169 -0.21 24.69 18.32
N SER A 170 0.44 24.28 17.23
CA SER A 170 1.79 23.72 17.25
C SER A 170 2.81 24.76 17.69
N GLU A 171 2.71 26.00 17.21
CA GLU A 171 3.60 27.09 17.63
C GLU A 171 3.37 27.46 19.09
N GLU A 172 2.11 27.56 19.53
CA GLU A 172 1.78 27.96 20.89
C GLU A 172 2.16 26.87 21.91
N MET A 173 2.02 25.59 21.56
CA MET A 173 2.52 24.49 22.38
C MET A 173 4.04 24.49 22.50
N GLN A 174 4.77 24.81 21.43
CA GLN A 174 6.23 24.96 21.50
C GLN A 174 6.63 26.10 22.42
N LYS A 175 5.97 27.27 22.31
CA LYS A 175 6.23 28.42 23.19
C LYS A 175 6.01 28.09 24.67
N ARG A 176 5.04 27.22 24.98
CA ARG A 176 4.76 26.72 26.35
C ARG A 176 5.63 25.53 26.77
N GLY A 177 6.48 25.03 25.88
CA GLY A 177 7.29 23.84 26.12
C GLY A 177 6.49 22.52 26.15
N TRP A 178 5.23 22.52 25.69
CA TRP A 178 4.38 21.32 25.70
C TRP A 178 4.79 20.29 24.65
N ILE A 179 5.42 20.75 23.56
CA ILE A 179 5.99 19.88 22.53
C ILE A 179 7.39 20.37 22.13
N LYS A 180 8.23 19.43 21.67
CA LYS A 180 9.57 19.73 21.17
C LYS A 180 9.88 18.92 19.92
N LEU A 181 10.33 19.58 18.85
CA LEU A 181 10.76 18.91 17.63
C LEU A 181 12.09 18.17 17.88
N MET A 182 12.09 16.85 17.68
CA MET A 182 13.26 15.98 17.88
C MET A 182 14.00 15.69 16.57
N GLY A 183 13.29 15.75 15.45
CA GLY A 183 13.80 15.53 14.10
C GLY A 183 12.76 15.98 13.09
N LYS A 184 13.03 15.84 11.79
CA LYS A 184 12.02 16.13 10.76
C LYS A 184 10.76 15.30 11.06
N GLY A 185 9.62 15.98 11.20
CA GLY A 185 8.32 15.36 11.44
C GLY A 185 8.20 14.54 12.73
N LYS A 186 9.13 14.63 13.69
CA LYS A 186 9.14 13.82 14.91
C LYS A 186 9.09 14.71 16.13
N TRP A 187 8.05 14.55 16.95
CA TRP A 187 7.74 15.43 18.07
C TRP A 187 7.77 14.68 19.40
N PHE A 188 8.37 15.30 20.41
CA PHE A 188 8.26 14.87 21.80
C PHE A 188 7.12 15.64 22.48
N PHE A 189 6.21 14.91 23.13
CA PHE A 189 5.04 15.48 23.82
C PHE A 189 5.26 15.45 25.33
N PHE A 190 5.33 16.62 25.96
CA PHE A 190 5.40 16.79 27.41
C PHE A 190 4.02 16.59 28.06
N PRO A 191 3.92 16.49 29.42
CA PRO A 191 2.70 16.05 30.09
C PRO A 191 1.39 16.72 29.64
N PRO A 192 1.30 18.05 29.43
CA PRO A 192 0.05 18.66 28.98
C PRO A 192 -0.39 18.14 27.61
N ALA A 193 0.49 18.19 26.61
CA ALA A 193 0.18 17.71 25.26
C ALA A 193 -0.10 16.21 25.22
N ALA A 194 0.70 15.42 25.97
CA ALA A 194 0.48 13.98 26.09
C ALA A 194 -0.88 13.67 26.73
N SER A 195 -1.31 14.41 27.76
CA SER A 195 -2.61 14.21 28.41
C SER A 195 -3.79 14.54 27.49
N ILE A 196 -3.67 15.56 26.64
CA ILE A 196 -4.66 15.90 25.61
C ILE A 196 -4.75 14.77 24.58
N MET A 197 -3.61 14.28 24.08
CA MET A 197 -3.58 13.16 23.13
C MET A 197 -4.20 11.89 23.73
N ARG A 198 -3.93 11.59 25.02
CA ARG A 198 -4.54 10.45 25.72
C ARG A 198 -6.03 10.66 25.97
N ALA A 199 -6.49 11.88 26.15
CA ALA A 199 -7.92 12.19 26.21
C ALA A 199 -8.60 11.93 24.85
N MET A 200 -7.98 12.32 23.73
CA MET A 200 -8.46 11.98 22.38
C MET A 200 -8.55 10.47 22.18
N GLU A 201 -7.50 9.74 22.57
CA GLU A 201 -7.49 8.27 22.52
C GLU A 201 -8.63 7.67 23.35
N LYS A 202 -8.82 8.15 24.58
CA LYS A 202 -9.90 7.68 25.47
C LYS A 202 -11.28 7.93 24.86
N ILE A 203 -11.52 9.12 24.31
CA ILE A 203 -12.77 9.47 23.62
C ILE A 203 -13.00 8.53 22.44
N ALA A 204 -12.00 8.34 21.58
CA ALA A 204 -12.11 7.43 20.44
C ALA A 204 -12.47 6.00 20.88
N ILE A 205 -11.81 5.49 21.91
CA ILE A 205 -12.06 4.13 22.42
C ILE A 205 -13.46 4.01 23.05
N GLU A 206 -13.82 4.92 23.96
CA GLU A 206 -15.06 4.85 24.73
C GLU A 206 -16.29 5.22 23.89
N GLU A 207 -16.14 6.13 22.94
CA GLU A 207 -17.24 6.72 22.20
C GLU A 207 -17.32 6.28 20.73
N VAL A 208 -16.32 5.57 20.19
CA VAL A 208 -16.42 5.04 18.81
C VAL A 208 -16.21 3.54 18.80
N VAL A 209 -15.07 3.07 19.33
CA VAL A 209 -14.61 1.70 19.16
C VAL A 209 -15.41 0.70 20.01
N LYS A 210 -15.49 0.92 21.33
CA LYS A 210 -16.18 0.00 22.26
C LYS A 210 -17.69 -0.11 22.02
N PRO A 211 -18.44 0.98 21.77
CA PRO A 211 -19.89 0.90 21.54
C PRO A 211 -20.26 0.04 20.33
N LEU A 212 -19.37 -0.05 19.33
CA LEU A 212 -19.56 -0.85 18.13
C LEU A 212 -19.04 -2.29 18.27
N GLY A 213 -18.46 -2.65 19.42
CA GLY A 213 -18.08 -4.03 19.73
C GLY A 213 -16.71 -4.49 19.20
N PHE A 214 -15.90 -3.57 18.69
CA PHE A 214 -14.54 -3.88 18.21
C PHE A 214 -13.67 -4.49 19.33
N LYS A 215 -12.86 -5.48 18.97
CA LYS A 215 -11.96 -6.20 19.89
C LYS A 215 -10.52 -5.79 19.68
N GLU A 216 -9.82 -5.56 20.79
CA GLU A 216 -8.44 -5.08 20.77
C GLU A 216 -7.49 -6.21 20.35
N ILE A 217 -6.55 -5.86 19.47
CA ILE A 217 -5.40 -6.66 19.10
C ILE A 217 -4.13 -5.82 19.27
N ILE A 218 -2.97 -6.47 19.16
CA ILE A 218 -1.66 -5.83 19.18
C ILE A 218 -0.89 -6.34 17.96
N GLN A 219 -0.29 -5.44 17.21
CA GLN A 219 0.49 -5.78 16.03
C GLN A 219 1.94 -5.29 16.12
N PRO A 220 2.86 -5.86 15.33
CA PRO A 220 4.22 -5.36 15.27
C PRO A 220 4.31 -4.09 14.41
N MET A 221 5.33 -3.28 14.70
CA MET A 221 5.68 -2.09 13.92
C MET A 221 6.25 -2.43 12.54
N HIS A 222 6.96 -3.55 12.42
CA HIS A 222 7.60 -3.95 11.18
C HIS A 222 6.57 -4.50 10.20
N VAL A 223 6.63 -4.05 8.95
CA VAL A 223 5.79 -4.57 7.86
C VAL A 223 6.68 -5.11 6.75
N SER A 224 6.45 -6.37 6.37
CA SER A 224 7.27 -7.03 5.35
C SER A 224 6.98 -6.55 3.94
N PHE A 225 7.99 -6.61 3.07
CA PHE A 225 7.81 -6.35 1.64
C PHE A 225 6.78 -7.28 1.01
N GLU A 226 6.68 -8.55 1.46
CA GLU A 226 5.65 -9.47 1.00
C GLU A 226 4.23 -8.92 1.27
N THR A 227 4.02 -8.37 2.47
CA THR A 227 2.75 -7.74 2.86
C THR A 227 2.46 -6.51 2.01
N TRP A 228 3.47 -5.67 1.77
CA TRP A 228 3.30 -4.47 0.94
C TRP A 228 3.14 -4.74 -0.55
N ILE A 229 3.75 -5.81 -1.09
CA ILE A 229 3.50 -6.26 -2.46
C ILE A 229 2.05 -6.73 -2.60
N LYS A 230 1.54 -7.55 -1.67
CA LYS A 230 0.13 -8.02 -1.71
C LYS A 230 -0.87 -6.87 -1.62
N THR A 231 -0.56 -5.84 -0.86
CA THR A 231 -1.46 -4.70 -0.65
C THR A 231 -1.30 -3.58 -1.69
N GLY A 232 -0.22 -3.61 -2.47
CA GLY A 232 0.15 -2.62 -3.49
C GLY A 232 0.96 -1.42 -2.95
N HIS A 233 1.17 -1.32 -1.63
CA HIS A 233 1.82 -0.13 -1.03
C HIS A 233 3.23 0.11 -1.56
N LEU A 234 4.01 -0.94 -1.82
CA LEU A 234 5.36 -0.80 -2.35
C LEU A 234 5.39 -0.34 -3.82
N GLU A 235 4.30 -0.56 -4.55
CA GLU A 235 4.13 -0.09 -5.93
C GLU A 235 3.73 1.39 -5.97
N GLY A 236 2.90 1.84 -5.02
CA GLY A 236 2.38 3.20 -4.98
C GLY A 236 3.22 4.20 -4.19
N MET A 237 3.73 3.81 -3.02
CA MET A 237 4.35 4.71 -2.05
C MET A 237 5.81 4.35 -1.66
N PRO A 238 6.67 3.87 -2.58
CA PRO A 238 8.03 3.49 -2.20
C PRO A 238 8.87 4.68 -1.70
N GLY A 239 8.52 5.91 -2.09
CA GLY A 239 9.21 7.15 -1.68
C GLY A 239 8.78 7.70 -0.32
N GLU A 240 7.73 7.14 0.30
CA GLU A 240 7.19 7.60 1.59
C GLU A 240 7.51 6.64 2.75
N ILE A 241 8.11 5.49 2.48
CA ILE A 241 8.35 4.44 3.47
C ILE A 241 9.69 4.66 4.17
N TYR A 242 9.69 4.55 5.50
CA TYR A 242 10.93 4.35 6.27
C TYR A 242 11.32 2.87 6.25
N TYR A 243 12.44 2.55 5.62
CA TYR A 243 12.95 1.18 5.48
C TYR A 243 13.77 0.74 6.69
N ILE A 244 13.64 -0.54 7.05
CA ILE A 244 14.35 -1.14 8.19
C ILE A 244 15.44 -2.09 7.67
N CYS A 245 16.68 -1.86 8.12
CA CYS A 245 17.82 -2.73 7.84
C CYS A 245 18.25 -3.47 9.11
N GLU A 246 18.39 -4.80 9.02
CA GLU A 246 18.94 -5.61 10.10
C GLU A 246 20.48 -5.61 10.10
N PRO A 247 21.13 -5.80 11.26
CA PRO A 247 22.52 -6.24 11.32
C PRO A 247 22.76 -7.51 10.49
N LYS A 248 23.89 -7.57 9.76
CA LYS A 248 24.37 -8.81 9.13
C LYS A 248 24.73 -9.87 10.16
N SER A 249 25.35 -9.42 11.25
CA SER A 249 25.90 -10.27 12.31
C SER A 249 25.86 -9.56 13.66
N ARG A 250 25.94 -10.35 14.73
CA ARG A 250 26.08 -9.89 16.11
C ARG A 250 27.51 -10.04 16.65
N GLU A 251 28.41 -10.66 15.87
CA GLU A 251 29.80 -10.90 16.27
C GLU A 251 30.56 -9.57 16.46
N ILE A 252 31.27 -9.43 17.57
CA ILE A 252 31.91 -8.17 17.97
C ILE A 252 32.99 -7.78 16.96
N GLU A 253 33.70 -8.76 16.42
CA GLU A 253 34.79 -8.62 15.47
C GLU A 253 34.32 -7.97 14.17
N GLU A 254 33.08 -8.22 13.74
CA GLU A 254 32.49 -7.57 12.56
C GLU A 254 32.18 -6.08 12.80
N TRP A 255 31.95 -5.69 14.06
CA TRP A 255 31.63 -4.32 14.45
C TRP A 255 32.83 -3.51 14.97
N GLU A 256 33.94 -4.17 15.29
CA GLU A 256 35.11 -3.57 15.95
C GLU A 256 35.58 -2.29 15.24
N LYS A 257 35.82 -2.38 13.93
CA LYS A 257 36.27 -1.24 13.14
C LYS A 257 35.28 -0.07 13.13
N PHE A 258 33.98 -0.34 13.03
CA PHE A 258 32.95 0.70 13.12
C PHE A 258 32.98 1.40 14.48
N VAL A 259 33.06 0.61 15.56
CA VAL A 259 33.08 1.12 16.94
C VAL A 259 34.35 1.94 17.21
N ASP A 260 35.50 1.51 16.72
CA ASP A 260 36.76 2.25 16.90
C ASP A 260 36.75 3.57 16.14
N LEU A 261 36.27 3.57 14.89
CA LEU A 261 36.06 4.80 14.14
C LEU A 261 35.10 5.75 14.86
N LEU A 262 34.00 5.24 15.42
CA LEU A 262 33.05 6.04 16.19
C LEU A 262 33.69 6.64 17.46
N LYS A 263 34.49 5.87 18.20
CA LYS A 263 35.21 6.34 19.40
C LYS A 263 36.22 7.43 19.08
N ILE A 264 36.96 7.30 17.97
CA ILE A 264 37.98 8.24 17.52
C ILE A 264 37.33 9.51 16.96
N LYS A 265 36.41 9.37 15.99
CA LYS A 265 35.82 10.50 15.26
C LYS A 265 34.69 11.20 16.03
N ARG A 266 34.08 10.52 17.01
CA ARG A 266 32.83 10.94 17.68
C ARG A 266 31.69 11.27 16.71
N LYS A 267 31.71 10.63 15.53
CA LYS A 267 30.73 10.75 14.46
C LYS A 267 30.57 9.39 13.79
N VAL A 268 29.34 9.09 13.35
CA VAL A 268 29.03 7.88 12.59
C VAL A 268 29.72 7.93 11.22
N ASP A 269 30.43 6.86 10.89
CA ASP A 269 30.94 6.60 9.54
C ASP A 269 29.90 5.77 8.77
N GLU A 270 29.06 6.44 7.98
CA GLU A 270 27.90 5.82 7.31
C GLU A 270 28.31 4.69 6.37
N ALA A 271 29.40 4.87 5.62
CA ALA A 271 29.90 3.85 4.71
C ALA A 271 30.38 2.61 5.46
N GLU A 272 30.99 2.78 6.63
CA GLU A 272 31.38 1.64 7.47
C GLU A 272 30.16 0.96 8.11
N LEU A 273 29.19 1.74 8.61
CA LEU A 273 27.93 1.19 9.15
C LEU A 273 27.21 0.32 8.12
N MET A 274 27.08 0.79 6.88
CA MET A 274 26.38 0.08 5.80
C MET A 274 27.01 -1.28 5.45
N LYS A 275 28.31 -1.48 5.70
CA LYS A 275 28.95 -2.79 5.48
C LYS A 275 28.42 -3.87 6.40
N ASN A 276 27.89 -3.49 7.56
CA ASN A 276 27.38 -4.40 8.58
C ASN A 276 25.85 -4.51 8.58
N LEU A 277 25.16 -3.91 7.61
CA LEU A 277 23.70 -3.96 7.48
C LEU A 277 23.26 -4.82 6.28
N LYS A 278 22.22 -5.63 6.47
CA LYS A 278 21.54 -6.33 5.38
C LYS A 278 20.69 -5.33 4.58
N PRO A 279 20.44 -5.59 3.27
CA PRO A 279 19.42 -4.88 2.53
C PRO A 279 18.06 -4.97 3.24
N PRO A 280 17.22 -3.93 3.17
CA PRO A 280 15.92 -3.94 3.82
C PRO A 280 15.02 -4.99 3.20
N LYS A 281 14.20 -5.64 4.04
CA LYS A 281 13.11 -6.55 3.65
C LYS A 281 11.77 -6.14 4.25
N GLU A 282 11.79 -5.10 5.07
CA GLU A 282 10.70 -4.59 5.86
C GLU A 282 10.81 -3.06 5.94
N GLY A 283 9.75 -2.42 6.36
CA GLY A 283 9.78 -1.03 6.79
C GLY A 283 8.87 -0.79 7.98
N VAL A 284 8.85 0.46 8.42
CA VAL A 284 8.00 0.91 9.53
C VAL A 284 6.54 0.94 9.07
N CYS A 285 5.64 0.63 10.00
CA CYS A 285 4.19 0.71 9.82
C CYS A 285 3.77 2.02 9.11
N TYR A 286 3.09 1.90 7.96
CA TYR A 286 2.67 3.05 7.13
C TYR A 286 1.13 3.27 7.18
N ALA A 287 0.38 2.22 6.84
CA ALA A 287 -1.09 2.24 6.80
C ALA A 287 -1.76 1.51 7.99
N GLN A 288 -0.96 0.85 8.85
CA GLN A 288 -1.37 0.13 10.07
C GLN A 288 -2.28 -1.09 9.87
N CYS A 289 -3.25 -1.09 8.95
CA CYS A 289 -4.04 -2.28 8.64
C CYS A 289 -3.32 -3.44 7.90
N PRO A 290 -2.21 -3.28 7.14
CA PRO A 290 -1.63 -4.39 6.38
C PRO A 290 -1.22 -5.62 7.21
N ASN A 291 -0.62 -5.41 8.39
CA ASN A 291 -0.22 -6.50 9.28
C ASN A 291 -1.43 -7.27 9.84
N ILE A 292 -2.55 -6.59 10.04
CA ILE A 292 -3.81 -7.21 10.46
C ILE A 292 -4.26 -8.24 9.42
N TYR A 293 -4.31 -7.85 8.14
CA TYR A 293 -4.66 -8.78 7.06
C TYR A 293 -3.63 -9.91 6.89
N ALA A 294 -2.34 -9.60 7.02
CA ALA A 294 -1.28 -10.60 6.98
C ALA A 294 -1.44 -11.67 8.07
N SER A 295 -1.84 -11.28 9.29
CA SER A 295 -2.09 -12.21 10.41
C SER A 295 -3.28 -13.17 10.17
N LEU A 296 -4.15 -12.82 9.21
CA LEU A 296 -5.32 -13.59 8.81
C LEU A 296 -5.09 -14.37 7.50
N ALA A 297 -3.91 -14.28 6.89
CA ALA A 297 -3.64 -14.87 5.59
C ALA A 297 -3.96 -16.37 5.54
N GLY A 298 -4.72 -16.78 4.51
CA GLY A 298 -5.15 -18.16 4.30
C GLY A 298 -6.23 -18.68 5.26
N LYS A 299 -6.70 -17.89 6.22
CA LYS A 299 -7.75 -18.32 7.16
C LYS A 299 -9.14 -18.27 6.53
N THR A 300 -10.02 -19.12 7.05
CA THR A 300 -11.46 -19.10 6.76
C THR A 300 -12.22 -18.69 8.02
N ILE A 301 -12.91 -17.54 7.98
CA ILE A 301 -13.70 -16.99 9.08
C ILE A 301 -15.03 -17.75 9.16
N ALA A 302 -15.43 -18.16 10.37
CA ALA A 302 -16.73 -18.79 10.58
C ALA A 302 -17.86 -17.76 10.43
N GLU A 303 -19.04 -18.18 9.93
CA GLU A 303 -20.15 -17.24 9.68
C GLU A 303 -20.64 -16.55 10.97
N ASP A 304 -20.63 -17.26 12.10
CA ASP A 304 -20.99 -16.73 13.41
C ASP A 304 -19.96 -15.75 13.99
N SER A 305 -18.77 -15.68 13.38
CA SER A 305 -17.74 -14.69 13.68
C SER A 305 -17.84 -13.42 12.83
N LEU A 306 -18.83 -13.34 11.91
CA LEU A 306 -19.02 -12.17 11.05
C LEU A 306 -20.09 -11.21 11.63
N PRO A 307 -19.87 -9.89 11.57
CA PRO A 307 -18.65 -9.24 11.08
C PRO A 307 -17.51 -9.38 12.10
N LEU A 308 -16.29 -9.60 11.60
CA LEU A 308 -15.09 -9.53 12.41
C LEU A 308 -14.75 -8.05 12.63
N LEU A 309 -14.76 -7.60 13.88
CA LEU A 309 -14.51 -6.21 14.28
C LEU A 309 -13.29 -6.15 15.20
N ILE A 310 -12.17 -5.64 14.71
CA ILE A 310 -10.91 -5.58 15.46
C ILE A 310 -10.23 -4.21 15.36
N PHE A 311 -9.44 -3.85 16.37
CA PHE A 311 -8.67 -2.61 16.35
C PHE A 311 -7.29 -2.75 17.01
N ASP A 312 -6.36 -1.90 16.58
CA ASP A 312 -5.02 -1.76 17.16
C ASP A 312 -4.75 -0.28 17.51
N ARG A 313 -3.97 -0.07 18.58
CA ARG A 313 -3.45 1.25 19.00
C ARG A 313 -2.01 1.16 19.53
N SER A 314 -1.34 0.04 19.27
CA SER A 314 -0.06 -0.29 19.90
C SER A 314 1.14 0.31 19.18
N THR A 315 0.98 0.72 17.92
CA THR A 315 2.07 1.05 17.03
C THR A 315 1.91 2.46 16.42
N PRO A 316 2.91 3.35 16.55
CA PRO A 316 3.01 4.53 15.71
C PRO A 316 3.10 4.17 14.23
N SER A 317 2.65 5.06 13.36
CA SER A 317 2.83 4.95 11.92
C SER A 317 3.82 6.02 11.45
N ASP A 318 4.67 5.66 10.48
CA ASP A 318 5.61 6.58 9.87
C ASP A 318 5.35 6.80 8.37
N ARG A 319 5.48 8.06 7.95
CA ARG A 319 5.42 8.49 6.55
C ARG A 319 6.50 9.52 6.32
N TYR A 320 7.34 9.33 5.32
CA TYR A 320 8.29 10.37 4.92
C TYR A 320 7.53 11.46 4.15
N GLU A 321 7.12 12.51 4.86
CA GLU A 321 6.36 13.61 4.25
C GLU A 321 7.32 14.55 3.49
N ALA A 322 7.12 14.71 2.18
CA ALA A 322 7.95 15.61 1.37
C ALA A 322 7.68 17.08 1.77
N GLY A 323 8.75 17.88 1.88
CA GLY A 323 8.66 19.30 2.21
C GLY A 323 9.47 19.74 3.42
N GLY A 324 9.16 20.94 3.91
CA GLY A 324 9.82 21.58 5.05
C GLY A 324 9.31 21.07 6.40
N LYS A 325 9.70 21.77 7.47
CA LYS A 325 9.18 21.49 8.82
C LYS A 325 7.72 21.96 8.90
N HIS A 326 6.83 21.06 9.28
CA HIS A 326 5.43 21.32 9.57
C HIS A 326 5.17 21.23 11.09
N GLY A 327 4.03 21.69 11.57
CA GLY A 327 3.60 21.47 12.95
C GLY A 327 3.09 20.02 13.15
N ILE A 328 2.41 19.76 14.26
CA ILE A 328 1.88 18.41 14.54
C ILE A 328 0.70 18.02 13.64
N GLU A 329 0.21 18.92 12.79
CA GLU A 329 -0.83 18.64 11.78
C GLU A 329 -0.33 17.80 10.60
N ARG A 330 0.99 17.75 10.39
CA ARG A 330 1.64 16.91 9.37
C ARG A 330 3.00 16.45 9.87
N VAL A 331 3.07 15.20 10.30
CA VAL A 331 4.24 14.61 10.97
C VAL A 331 4.72 13.37 10.23
N ASP A 332 6.00 13.05 10.41
CA ASP A 332 6.60 11.85 9.85
C ASP A 332 6.33 10.62 10.73
N GLU A 333 6.07 10.81 12.04
CA GLU A 333 5.71 9.76 13.00
C GLU A 333 4.43 10.21 13.73
N PHE A 334 3.35 9.42 13.64
CA PHE A 334 2.05 9.75 14.24
C PHE A 334 1.41 8.56 14.97
N HIS A 335 0.50 8.87 15.89
CA HIS A 335 -0.23 7.91 16.69
C HIS A 335 -1.65 7.76 16.18
N ARG A 336 -2.05 6.51 15.93
CA ARG A 336 -3.37 6.21 15.41
C ARG A 336 -3.98 4.97 16.07
N ILE A 337 -5.29 5.03 16.25
CA ILE A 337 -6.12 3.84 16.49
C ILE A 337 -6.63 3.38 15.12
N GLU A 338 -6.17 2.22 14.67
CA GLU A 338 -6.61 1.63 13.41
C GLU A 338 -7.69 0.59 13.68
N ILE A 339 -8.89 0.81 13.16
CA ILE A 339 -9.98 -0.16 13.21
C ILE A 339 -10.14 -0.86 11.86
N VAL A 340 -10.31 -2.18 11.88
CA VAL A 340 -10.52 -3.03 10.70
C VAL A 340 -11.79 -3.86 10.91
N TYR A 341 -12.58 -3.94 9.85
CA TYR A 341 -13.81 -4.74 9.83
C TYR A 341 -13.90 -5.60 8.57
N ILE A 342 -14.26 -6.88 8.74
CA ILE A 342 -14.40 -7.87 7.66
C ILE A 342 -15.76 -8.55 7.79
N GLY A 343 -16.54 -8.56 6.72
CA GLY A 343 -17.93 -9.02 6.75
C GLY A 343 -18.53 -9.13 5.36
N THR A 344 -19.85 -9.29 5.28
CA THR A 344 -20.58 -9.18 4.02
C THR A 344 -20.68 -7.73 3.56
N LYS A 345 -21.03 -7.51 2.28
CA LYS A 345 -21.23 -6.17 1.72
C LYS A 345 -22.25 -5.36 2.54
N GLU A 346 -23.35 -5.99 2.95
CA GLU A 346 -24.44 -5.37 3.72
C GLU A 346 -23.99 -5.02 5.14
N GLN A 347 -23.25 -5.92 5.80
CA GLN A 347 -22.69 -5.65 7.13
C GLN A 347 -21.75 -4.44 7.11
N LEU A 348 -20.93 -4.31 6.08
CA LEU A 348 -20.00 -3.19 5.93
C LEU A 348 -20.71 -1.86 5.65
N ALA A 349 -21.79 -1.88 4.90
CA ALA A 349 -22.64 -0.69 4.73
C ALA A 349 -23.18 -0.24 6.09
N GLU A 350 -23.72 -1.16 6.90
CA GLU A 350 -24.24 -0.85 8.23
C GLU A 350 -23.15 -0.34 9.19
N ILE A 351 -21.97 -0.97 9.19
CA ILE A 351 -20.82 -0.56 10.01
C ILE A 351 -20.36 0.85 9.64
N ARG A 352 -20.31 1.19 8.33
CA ARG A 352 -19.94 2.53 7.88
C ARG A 352 -20.88 3.59 8.44
N GLU A 353 -22.20 3.38 8.32
CA GLU A 353 -23.17 4.35 8.85
C GLU A 353 -23.06 4.50 10.37
N LYS A 354 -22.92 3.38 11.10
CA LYS A 354 -22.68 3.40 12.55
C LYS A 354 -21.39 4.14 12.93
N LEU A 355 -20.30 3.94 12.19
CA LEU A 355 -19.05 4.67 12.42
C LEU A 355 -19.24 6.17 12.19
N ILE A 356 -19.89 6.56 11.10
CA ILE A 356 -20.20 7.96 10.80
C ILE A 356 -21.01 8.56 11.96
N GLU A 357 -22.05 7.89 12.45
CA GLU A 357 -22.86 8.36 13.59
C GLU A 357 -22.03 8.57 14.86
N ARG A 358 -21.14 7.62 15.19
CA ARG A 358 -20.27 7.74 16.37
C ARG A 358 -19.25 8.86 16.22
N TYR A 359 -18.66 9.04 15.04
CA TYR A 359 -17.76 10.17 14.77
C TYR A 359 -18.49 11.51 14.81
N ARG A 360 -19.71 11.60 14.27
CA ARG A 360 -20.56 12.79 14.37
C ARG A 360 -20.78 13.18 15.83
N TYR A 361 -21.19 12.24 16.67
CA TYR A 361 -21.36 12.49 18.10
C TYR A 361 -20.08 13.01 18.77
N VAL A 362 -18.92 12.43 18.45
CA VAL A 362 -17.65 12.92 19.00
C VAL A 362 -17.35 14.34 18.53
N PHE A 363 -17.49 14.63 17.23
CA PHE A 363 -17.13 15.93 16.66
C PHE A 363 -18.12 17.03 17.01
N ASP A 364 -19.42 16.72 17.05
CA ASP A 364 -20.47 17.68 17.36
C ASP A 364 -20.62 17.90 18.86
N ASP A 365 -20.74 16.83 19.66
CA ASP A 365 -21.18 16.91 21.06
C ASP A 365 -20.04 16.89 22.08
N ILE A 366 -18.90 16.28 21.75
CA ILE A 366 -17.75 16.17 22.67
C ILE A 366 -16.70 17.23 22.39
N LEU A 367 -16.19 17.26 21.16
CA LEU A 367 -15.14 18.17 20.73
C LEU A 367 -15.68 19.53 20.25
N ASP A 368 -16.96 19.59 19.90
CA ASP A 368 -17.65 20.80 19.44
C ASP A 368 -16.95 21.45 18.23
N LEU A 369 -16.48 20.65 17.27
CA LEU A 369 -15.76 21.12 16.09
C LEU A 369 -16.68 21.75 15.04
N GLU A 370 -16.13 22.63 14.22
CA GLU A 370 -16.63 22.96 12.89
C GLU A 370 -15.91 22.05 11.88
N TRP A 371 -16.67 21.21 11.19
CA TRP A 371 -16.14 20.10 10.39
C TRP A 371 -17.09 19.70 9.24
N ARG A 372 -16.59 18.93 8.27
CA ARG A 372 -17.34 18.48 7.07
C ARG A 372 -16.93 17.07 6.64
N MET A 373 -17.75 16.44 5.80
CA MET A 373 -17.47 15.15 5.17
C MET A 373 -17.38 15.29 3.65
N ALA A 374 -16.43 14.59 3.05
CA ALA A 374 -16.30 14.51 1.60
C ALA A 374 -16.01 13.09 1.12
N LYS A 375 -16.56 12.72 -0.03
CA LYS A 375 -16.13 11.52 -0.76
C LYS A 375 -14.83 11.88 -1.48
N VAL A 376 -13.78 11.11 -1.22
CA VAL A 376 -12.45 11.38 -1.76
C VAL A 376 -11.94 10.26 -2.67
N THR A 377 -10.79 10.49 -3.31
CA THR A 377 -10.02 9.41 -3.93
C THR A 377 -9.71 8.34 -2.87
N PRO A 378 -10.04 7.06 -3.08
CA PRO A 378 -9.83 6.04 -2.07
C PRO A 378 -8.36 5.85 -1.70
N PHE A 379 -8.04 5.87 -0.40
CA PHE A 379 -6.65 5.82 0.09
C PHE A 379 -5.89 4.59 -0.43
N TYR A 380 -6.55 3.43 -0.50
CA TYR A 380 -5.93 2.18 -0.93
C TYR A 380 -5.64 2.12 -2.42
N LEU A 381 -6.29 2.94 -3.24
CA LEU A 381 -5.96 3.08 -4.66
C LEU A 381 -4.74 3.99 -4.81
N GLN A 382 -4.78 5.16 -4.17
CA GLN A 382 -3.68 6.12 -4.16
C GLN A 382 -2.39 5.45 -3.65
N GLN A 383 -2.45 4.79 -2.49
CA GLN A 383 -1.30 4.13 -1.88
C GLN A 383 -0.81 2.92 -2.66
N ALA A 384 -1.63 2.37 -3.58
CA ALA A 384 -1.21 1.35 -4.52
C ALA A 384 -0.76 1.90 -5.88
N GLY A 385 -0.72 3.23 -6.04
CA GLY A 385 -0.39 3.88 -7.31
C GLY A 385 -1.46 3.66 -8.39
N ILE A 386 -2.63 3.14 -8.02
CA ILE A 386 -3.71 2.85 -8.95
C ILE A 386 -4.49 4.13 -9.20
N VAL A 387 -4.63 4.45 -10.48
CA VAL A 387 -5.32 5.62 -10.96
C VAL A 387 -6.68 5.19 -11.49
N GLY A 388 -7.77 5.70 -10.91
CA GLY A 388 -9.13 5.33 -11.32
C GLY A 388 -10.21 5.77 -10.35
N LYS A 389 -11.47 5.54 -10.73
CA LYS A 389 -12.63 5.70 -9.85
C LYS A 389 -13.15 4.32 -9.49
N GLU A 390 -13.63 4.16 -8.26
CA GLU A 390 -14.43 2.99 -7.90
C GLU A 390 -15.79 3.08 -8.56
N GLU A 391 -16.18 2.01 -9.26
CA GLU A 391 -17.49 1.90 -9.93
C GLU A 391 -18.59 1.49 -8.94
N ASP A 392 -18.24 0.79 -7.85
CA ASP A 392 -19.18 0.42 -6.81
C ASP A 392 -19.35 1.57 -5.82
N GLU A 393 -20.58 2.08 -5.68
CA GLU A 393 -20.88 3.22 -4.81
C GLU A 393 -20.48 3.02 -3.35
N LEU A 394 -20.50 1.76 -2.88
CA LEU A 394 -20.15 1.42 -1.51
C LEU A 394 -18.63 1.45 -1.28
N LYS A 395 -17.84 1.17 -2.31
CA LYS A 395 -16.37 1.23 -2.22
C LYS A 395 -15.89 2.67 -2.23
N GLY A 396 -14.82 2.89 -1.48
CA GLY A 396 -14.10 4.15 -1.44
C GLY A 396 -13.90 4.66 -0.04
N THR A 397 -13.54 5.95 0.05
CA THR A 397 -13.18 6.62 1.29
C THR A 397 -14.02 7.87 1.47
N ILE A 398 -14.53 8.03 2.69
CA ILE A 398 -15.14 9.27 3.18
C ILE A 398 -14.15 9.90 4.15
N ASP A 399 -13.69 11.10 3.83
CA ASP A 399 -12.85 11.90 4.72
C ASP A 399 -13.70 12.88 5.52
N PHE A 400 -13.25 13.14 6.73
CA PHE A 400 -13.79 14.11 7.67
C PHE A 400 -12.74 15.19 7.82
N GLU A 401 -13.13 16.44 7.60
CA GLU A 401 -12.21 17.57 7.57
C GLU A 401 -12.64 18.61 8.59
N ALA A 402 -11.69 19.20 9.31
CA ALA A 402 -11.93 20.26 10.26
C ALA A 402 -11.33 21.58 9.78
N TRP A 403 -12.07 22.67 9.99
CA TRP A 403 -11.57 24.01 9.73
C TRP A 403 -10.47 24.37 10.75
N LEU A 404 -9.36 24.92 10.26
CA LEU A 404 -8.28 25.42 11.11
C LEU A 404 -8.23 26.95 10.98
N PRO A 405 -8.71 27.71 11.98
CA PRO A 405 -8.84 29.17 11.86
C PRO A 405 -7.53 29.89 11.52
N TYR A 406 -6.39 29.40 12.03
CA TYR A 406 -5.08 29.98 11.77
C TYR A 406 -4.60 29.85 10.32
N ARG A 407 -5.24 29.01 9.50
CA ARG A 407 -4.96 28.86 8.06
C ARG A 407 -5.76 29.84 7.18
N GLY A 408 -6.65 30.63 7.79
CA GLY A 408 -7.48 31.61 7.11
C GLY A 408 -8.96 31.25 7.13
N ASP A 409 -9.72 31.94 6.28
CA ASP A 409 -11.16 31.77 6.18
C ASP A 409 -11.57 30.37 5.65
N ARG A 410 -12.87 30.08 5.69
CA ARG A 410 -13.47 28.78 5.34
C ARG A 410 -13.34 28.40 3.86
N SER A 411 -12.90 29.33 3.00
CA SER A 411 -12.60 29.05 1.59
C SER A 411 -11.23 28.38 1.40
N LYS A 412 -10.37 28.41 2.42
CA LYS A 412 -9.06 27.74 2.43
C LYS A 412 -9.21 26.24 2.67
N GLU A 413 -8.09 25.52 2.55
CA GLU A 413 -8.05 24.07 2.76
C GLU A 413 -8.29 23.69 4.22
N TRP A 414 -9.22 22.75 4.43
CA TRP A 414 -9.50 22.16 5.74
C TRP A 414 -8.58 20.97 5.97
N LEU A 415 -8.33 20.62 7.23
CA LEU A 415 -7.46 19.50 7.58
C LEU A 415 -8.29 18.21 7.62
N GLU A 416 -7.95 17.20 6.82
CA GLU A 416 -8.47 15.83 7.03
C GLU A 416 -8.05 15.34 8.42
N ILE A 417 -8.99 14.88 9.24
CA ILE A 417 -8.75 14.44 10.61
C ILE A 417 -9.19 13.00 10.88
N GLN A 418 -9.99 12.43 9.99
CA GLN A 418 -10.58 11.12 10.16
C GLN A 418 -11.06 10.61 8.80
N ASN A 419 -11.02 9.30 8.59
CA ASN A 419 -11.60 8.66 7.41
C ASN A 419 -12.43 7.42 7.78
N VAL A 420 -13.32 7.01 6.89
CA VAL A 420 -13.97 5.69 6.88
C VAL A 420 -13.91 5.12 5.47
N SER A 421 -13.37 3.91 5.33
CA SER A 421 -13.11 3.31 4.02
C SER A 421 -13.63 1.89 3.89
N ILE A 422 -14.33 1.60 2.79
CA ILE A 422 -14.68 0.24 2.36
C ILE A 422 -13.82 -0.08 1.14
N VAL A 423 -12.99 -1.12 1.25
CA VAL A 423 -12.04 -1.53 0.22
C VAL A 423 -12.53 -2.71 -0.63
N GLY A 424 -13.73 -3.20 -0.30
CA GLY A 424 -14.35 -4.37 -0.92
C GLY A 424 -13.50 -5.62 -0.75
N GLU A 425 -13.27 -6.34 -1.84
CA GLU A 425 -12.56 -7.63 -1.80
C GLU A 425 -11.03 -7.51 -1.83
N LYS A 426 -10.48 -6.29 -1.98
CA LYS A 426 -9.06 -6.07 -2.29
C LYS A 426 -8.14 -6.85 -1.35
N TYR A 427 -8.24 -6.60 -0.04
CA TYR A 427 -7.34 -7.21 0.92
C TYR A 427 -7.70 -8.66 1.26
N VAL A 428 -8.99 -9.00 1.36
CA VAL A 428 -9.40 -10.40 1.59
C VAL A 428 -8.96 -11.33 0.45
N LYS A 429 -9.01 -10.87 -0.82
CA LYS A 429 -8.45 -11.63 -1.96
C LYS A 429 -6.93 -11.68 -1.91
N ALA A 430 -6.25 -10.56 -1.68
CA ALA A 430 -4.80 -10.49 -1.65
C ALA A 430 -4.16 -11.44 -0.61
N PHE A 431 -4.84 -11.64 0.52
CA PHE A 431 -4.38 -12.53 1.60
C PHE A 431 -5.10 -13.88 1.63
N ASN A 432 -5.96 -14.18 0.65
CA ASN A 432 -6.73 -15.43 0.59
C ASN A 432 -7.53 -15.70 1.88
N ILE A 433 -8.16 -14.66 2.42
CA ILE A 433 -9.07 -14.71 3.57
C ILE A 433 -10.47 -15.04 3.03
N LYS A 434 -11.10 -16.07 3.59
CA LYS A 434 -12.40 -16.56 3.14
C LYS A 434 -13.41 -16.56 4.28
N ALA A 435 -14.69 -16.65 3.96
CA ALA A 435 -15.70 -17.12 4.91
C ALA A 435 -16.15 -18.54 4.53
N GLN A 436 -16.84 -19.21 5.44
CA GLN A 436 -17.36 -20.56 5.19
C GLN A 436 -18.37 -20.59 4.04
N ARG A 437 -19.20 -19.55 3.90
CA ARG A 437 -20.31 -19.49 2.94
C ARG A 437 -20.39 -18.13 2.24
N SER A 438 -20.17 -17.04 2.99
CA SER A 438 -20.39 -15.68 2.53
C SER A 438 -19.23 -15.13 1.68
N GLN A 439 -19.54 -14.16 0.81
CA GLN A 439 -18.52 -13.38 0.13
C GLN A 439 -18.03 -12.28 1.06
N LEU A 440 -16.72 -12.27 1.32
CA LEU A 440 -16.12 -11.30 2.21
C LEU A 440 -15.74 -10.02 1.48
N TRP A 441 -16.05 -8.92 2.12
CA TRP A 441 -15.49 -7.60 1.88
C TRP A 441 -14.77 -7.15 3.16
N SER A 442 -13.96 -6.09 3.06
CA SER A 442 -13.39 -5.44 4.23
C SER A 442 -13.39 -3.92 4.13
N GLY A 443 -13.14 -3.29 5.26
CA GLY A 443 -12.90 -1.86 5.38
C GLY A 443 -12.05 -1.53 6.60
N CYS A 444 -11.66 -0.27 6.70
CA CYS A 444 -10.91 0.25 7.84
C CYS A 444 -11.25 1.72 8.09
N SER A 445 -10.79 2.23 9.22
CA SER A 445 -10.89 3.62 9.61
C SER A 445 -9.74 3.94 10.56
N GLY A 446 -9.00 5.02 10.27
CA GLY A 446 -7.82 5.41 11.01
C GLY A 446 -8.06 6.66 11.84
N ILE A 447 -7.99 6.56 13.16
CA ILE A 447 -8.18 7.68 14.09
C ILE A 447 -6.83 8.31 14.43
N GLY A 448 -6.44 9.37 13.70
CA GLY A 448 -5.18 10.08 13.90
C GLY A 448 -5.23 11.04 15.09
N LEU A 449 -4.50 10.73 16.16
CA LEU A 449 -4.60 11.45 17.44
C LEU A 449 -4.01 12.86 17.37
N GLU A 450 -2.90 13.04 16.66
CA GLU A 450 -2.30 14.37 16.42
C GLU A 450 -3.27 15.27 15.68
N ARG A 451 -3.99 14.74 14.69
CA ARG A 451 -4.94 15.51 13.88
C ARG A 451 -6.20 15.90 14.64
N TRP A 452 -6.74 14.99 15.46
CA TRP A 452 -7.81 15.32 16.41
C TRP A 452 -7.38 16.40 17.39
N MET A 453 -6.17 16.26 17.96
CA MET A 453 -5.60 17.23 18.88
C MET A 453 -5.43 18.61 18.22
N VAL A 454 -4.89 18.67 17.00
CA VAL A 454 -4.74 19.93 16.25
C VAL A 454 -6.08 20.58 15.98
N ALA A 455 -7.05 19.83 15.44
CA ALA A 455 -8.35 20.39 15.10
C ALA A 455 -9.07 20.96 16.33
N PHE A 456 -9.01 20.23 17.45
CA PHE A 456 -9.56 20.70 18.72
C PHE A 456 -8.87 21.97 19.21
N LEU A 457 -7.53 21.96 19.32
CA LEU A 457 -6.79 23.10 19.85
C LEU A 457 -6.79 24.32 18.92
N ALA A 458 -6.84 24.12 17.60
CA ALA A 458 -6.94 25.21 16.64
C ALA A 458 -8.28 25.96 16.78
N GLN A 459 -9.36 25.28 17.15
CA GLN A 459 -10.69 25.89 17.30
C GLN A 459 -11.01 26.32 18.73
N LYS A 460 -10.52 25.61 19.74
CA LYS A 460 -10.86 25.83 21.17
C LYS A 460 -9.74 26.48 21.97
N GLY A 461 -8.53 26.46 21.44
CA GLY A 461 -7.36 26.98 22.12
C GLY A 461 -6.76 26.05 23.18
N LEU A 462 -5.69 26.52 23.81
CA LEU A 462 -4.95 25.84 24.86
C LEU A 462 -5.43 26.19 26.28
N GLU A 463 -6.31 27.18 26.44
CA GLU A 463 -6.86 27.55 27.76
C GLU A 463 -8.04 26.64 28.11
N THR A 464 -7.88 25.86 29.18
CA THR A 464 -8.83 24.80 29.55
C THR A 464 -10.21 25.35 29.88
N GLU A 465 -10.32 26.58 30.37
CA GLU A 465 -11.56 27.24 30.76
C GLU A 465 -12.54 27.30 29.59
N ASN A 466 -12.01 27.47 28.37
CA ASN A 466 -12.77 27.61 27.13
C ASN A 466 -13.17 26.27 26.49
N TRP A 467 -12.69 25.13 27.02
CA TRP A 467 -12.98 23.83 26.45
C TRP A 467 -14.44 23.39 26.70
N PRO A 468 -15.04 22.62 25.76
CA PRO A 468 -16.38 22.07 25.94
C PRO A 468 -16.51 21.26 27.23
N LYS A 469 -17.63 21.41 27.94
CA LYS A 469 -17.91 20.67 29.18
C LYS A 469 -17.86 19.15 28.97
N ALA A 470 -18.24 18.67 27.80
CA ALA A 470 -18.18 17.26 27.44
C ALA A 470 -16.73 16.76 27.37
N PHE A 471 -15.83 17.47 26.67
CA PHE A 471 -14.41 17.15 26.63
C PHE A 471 -13.76 17.15 28.03
N LYS A 472 -14.11 18.10 28.90
CA LYS A 472 -13.58 18.18 30.27
C LYS A 472 -13.87 16.94 31.13
N LYS A 473 -14.88 16.12 30.78
CA LYS A 473 -15.11 14.83 31.46
C LYS A 473 -13.97 13.83 31.24
N TYR A 474 -13.26 13.97 30.12
CA TYR A 474 -12.13 13.13 29.73
C TYR A 474 -10.79 13.69 30.22
N LEU A 475 -10.70 15.01 30.34
CA LEU A 475 -9.52 15.72 30.84
C LEU A 475 -9.97 16.92 31.69
N PRO A 476 -10.20 16.72 33.01
CA PRO A 476 -10.70 17.76 33.88
C PRO A 476 -9.65 18.84 34.19
N GLU A 477 -8.38 18.42 34.31
CA GLU A 477 -7.25 19.29 34.63
C GLU A 477 -6.04 18.91 33.79
N LEU A 478 -5.22 19.90 33.43
CA LEU A 478 -3.94 19.65 32.77
C LEU A 478 -2.85 19.35 33.80
N PRO A 479 -2.00 18.34 33.56
CA PRO A 479 -0.83 18.12 34.40
C PRO A 479 0.16 19.28 34.24
N GLU A 480 0.86 19.62 35.33
CA GLU A 480 1.87 20.67 35.30
C GLU A 480 3.07 20.29 34.42
N MET A 481 3.68 21.30 33.81
CA MET A 481 4.97 21.14 33.15
C MET A 481 6.08 20.94 34.20
N PRO A 482 7.06 20.06 33.96
CA PRO A 482 8.28 20.05 34.75
C PRO A 482 8.94 21.44 34.71
N LYS A 483 9.42 21.92 35.86
CA LYS A 483 10.15 23.19 35.95
C LYS A 483 11.58 23.00 35.43
N PHE A 484 11.98 23.83 34.47
CA PHE A 484 13.34 23.91 33.95
C PHE A 484 13.90 25.30 34.30
N LEU A 485 15.16 25.37 34.76
CA LEU A 485 15.85 26.61 35.12
C LEU A 485 16.48 27.29 33.91
#